data_AF-A0A731SAG5-F1
#
_entry.id   AF-A0A731SAG5-F1
#
_cell.length_a   1.000
_cell.length_b   1.000
_cell.length_c   1.000
_cell.angle_alpha   90.00
_cell.angle_beta   90.00
_cell.angle_gamma   90.00
#
_symmetry.space_group_name_H-M   'P 1'
#
loop_
_entity.id
_entity.type
_entity.pdbx_description
1 polymer ?
#
loop_
_entity_poly.entity_id
_entity_poly.type
_entity_poly.pdbx_seq_one_letter_code
_entity_poly.pdbx_strand_id
1 'polypeptide(L)'
;GIKVVPSPRHADILLFTGAVTRAMRSPALRAWQSAPDPKICISYGACGNSGGIFHDLYCVWGGTDKIVPVDVYIPGCPPTPAATLYGFAMALGLLEQKIHARAPGELDDQPAEILHPDMVQPLRVKVDRAARRLAGYRYGRQIADDYLTQLGQGEQQVARWLEAENDPRLTEIVTHLNHVVEEARIR
;
A
#
# COMPACT_ATOMS: atom_id res chain seq x y z
N GLY A 1 -14.71 -8.59 -1.89
CA GLY A 1 -14.87 -9.34 -0.63
C GLY A 1 -14.07 -10.63 -0.70
N ILE A 2 -13.78 -11.29 0.43
CA ILE A 2 -13.02 -12.54 0.47
C ILE A 2 -14.00 -13.72 0.28
N LYS A 3 -13.74 -14.59 -0.69
CA LYS A 3 -14.53 -15.79 -0.97
C LYS A 3 -13.63 -17.03 -0.95
N VAL A 4 -14.02 -18.04 -0.18
CA VAL A 4 -13.32 -19.34 -0.19
C VAL A 4 -13.71 -20.10 -1.46
N VAL A 5 -12.71 -20.54 -2.21
CA VAL A 5 -12.89 -21.30 -3.46
C VAL A 5 -12.30 -22.70 -3.32
N PRO A 6 -12.91 -23.72 -3.95
CA PRO A 6 -12.48 -25.11 -3.81
C PRO A 6 -11.29 -25.49 -4.70
N SER A 7 -11.00 -24.71 -5.75
CA SER A 7 -9.92 -24.98 -6.69
C SER A 7 -8.85 -23.88 -6.61
N PRO A 8 -7.55 -24.24 -6.51
CA PRO A 8 -6.47 -23.25 -6.53
C PRO A 8 -6.41 -22.48 -7.86
N ARG A 9 -6.97 -23.04 -8.95
CA ARG A 9 -7.02 -22.36 -10.25
C ARG A 9 -7.91 -21.11 -10.27
N HIS A 10 -8.77 -20.95 -9.27
CA HIS A 10 -9.66 -19.80 -9.12
C HIS A 10 -9.28 -18.94 -7.89
N ALA A 11 -8.11 -19.18 -7.30
CA ALA A 11 -7.68 -18.52 -6.08
C ALA A 11 -6.52 -17.55 -6.39
N ASP A 12 -6.64 -16.32 -5.90
CA ASP A 12 -5.56 -15.32 -5.96
C ASP A 12 -4.64 -15.42 -4.72
N ILE A 13 -5.16 -16.00 -3.63
CA ILE A 13 -4.44 -16.18 -2.36
C ILE A 13 -4.45 -17.66 -1.97
N LEU A 14 -3.27 -18.21 -1.72
CA LEU A 14 -3.06 -19.53 -1.17
C LEU A 14 -2.69 -19.42 0.30
N LEU A 15 -3.52 -20.00 1.16
CA LEU A 15 -3.35 -19.98 2.61
C LEU A 15 -2.88 -21.35 3.11
N PHE A 16 -1.65 -21.42 3.61
CA PHE A 16 -1.10 -22.62 4.22
C PHE A 16 -1.26 -22.53 5.74
N THR A 17 -2.06 -23.44 6.30
CA THR A 17 -2.37 -23.49 7.72
C THR A 17 -1.77 -24.74 8.35
N GLY A 18 -1.32 -24.63 9.61
CA GLY A 18 -0.83 -25.78 10.38
C GLY A 18 0.56 -26.28 9.95
N ALA A 19 1.00 -27.38 10.56
CA ALA A 19 2.31 -27.96 10.29
C ALA A 19 2.33 -28.64 8.92
N VAL A 20 3.26 -28.25 8.06
CA VAL A 20 3.36 -28.81 6.71
C VAL A 20 4.12 -30.14 6.78
N THR A 21 3.43 -31.26 6.58
CA THR A 21 4.07 -32.58 6.64
C THR A 21 4.89 -32.90 5.40
N ARG A 22 5.81 -33.86 5.48
CA ARG A 22 6.62 -34.33 4.34
C ARG A 22 5.76 -34.77 3.15
N ALA A 23 4.66 -35.46 3.42
CA ALA A 23 3.70 -35.89 2.41
C ALA A 23 3.00 -34.71 1.71
N MET A 24 2.87 -33.56 2.38
CA MET A 24 2.18 -32.39 1.85
C MET A 24 3.03 -31.60 0.83
N ARG A 25 4.33 -31.90 0.68
CA ARG A 25 5.22 -31.20 -0.26
C ARG A 25 4.69 -31.18 -1.70
N SER A 26 4.38 -32.36 -2.25
CA SER A 26 3.93 -32.48 -3.65
C SER A 26 2.54 -31.86 -3.87
N PRO A 27 1.53 -32.10 -3.01
CA PRO A 27 0.25 -31.39 -3.10
C PRO A 27 0.38 -29.86 -3.01
N ALA A 28 1.18 -29.34 -2.06
CA ALA A 28 1.40 -27.91 -1.87
C ALA A 28 2.00 -27.25 -3.12
N LEU A 29 3.06 -27.86 -3.68
CA LEU A 29 3.71 -27.33 -4.88
C LEU A 29 2.78 -27.37 -6.11
N ARG A 30 1.99 -28.44 -6.26
CA ARG A 30 1.00 -28.54 -7.35
C ARG A 30 -0.10 -27.49 -7.21
N ALA A 31 -0.57 -27.23 -6.00
CA ALA A 31 -1.55 -26.17 -5.75
C ALA A 31 -0.96 -24.79 -6.10
N TRP A 32 0.27 -24.51 -5.66
CA TRP A 32 0.99 -23.28 -5.98
C TRP A 32 1.16 -23.06 -7.49
N GLN A 33 1.62 -24.08 -8.21
CA GLN A 33 1.82 -24.01 -9.66
C GLN A 33 0.51 -23.94 -10.45
N SER A 34 -0.59 -24.44 -9.90
CA SER A 34 -1.90 -24.41 -10.57
C SER A 34 -2.64 -23.08 -10.37
N ALA A 35 -2.24 -22.25 -9.41
CA ALA A 35 -2.85 -20.96 -9.17
C ALA A 35 -2.33 -19.90 -10.17
N PRO A 36 -3.24 -19.06 -10.72
CA PRO A 36 -2.88 -18.04 -11.71
C PRO A 36 -1.97 -16.97 -11.10
N ASP A 37 -1.14 -16.33 -11.91
CA ASP A 37 -0.41 -15.12 -11.54
C ASP A 37 -1.26 -13.87 -11.88
N PRO A 38 -1.21 -12.80 -11.06
CA PRO A 38 -0.45 -12.65 -9.83
C PRO A 38 -1.12 -13.31 -8.61
N LYS A 39 -0.34 -14.09 -7.83
CA LYS A 39 -0.80 -14.79 -6.62
C LYS A 39 -0.02 -14.41 -5.38
N ILE A 40 -0.64 -14.65 -4.22
CA ILE A 40 -0.03 -14.49 -2.91
C ILE A 40 -0.03 -15.80 -2.13
N CYS A 41 1.08 -16.07 -1.46
CA CYS A 41 1.18 -17.13 -0.47
C CYS A 41 1.18 -16.55 0.95
N ILE A 42 0.28 -17.06 1.79
CA ILE A 42 0.21 -16.71 3.20
C ILE A 42 0.51 -17.96 4.04
N SER A 43 1.45 -17.82 4.97
CA SER A 43 1.70 -18.82 6.01
C SER A 43 0.95 -18.42 7.28
N TYR A 44 0.13 -19.33 7.81
CA TYR A 44 -0.82 -19.05 8.89
C TYR A 44 -0.54 -19.91 10.13
N GLY A 45 -0.24 -19.22 11.22
CA GLY A 45 0.03 -19.80 12.53
C GLY A 45 1.48 -20.27 12.71
N ALA A 46 1.87 -20.45 13.97
CA ALA A 46 3.22 -20.84 14.36
C ALA A 46 3.68 -22.14 13.67
N CYS A 47 2.79 -23.12 13.53
CA CYS A 47 3.11 -24.37 12.86
C CYS A 47 3.38 -24.21 11.35
N GLY A 48 2.66 -23.33 10.66
CA GLY A 48 2.92 -23.05 9.25
C GLY A 48 4.18 -22.20 9.06
N ASN A 49 4.43 -21.28 9.98
CA ASN A 49 5.53 -20.32 9.86
C ASN A 49 6.90 -20.93 10.16
N SER A 50 7.00 -21.81 11.16
CA SER A 50 8.28 -22.38 11.60
C SER A 50 8.22 -23.85 12.01
N GLY A 51 7.08 -24.54 11.79
CA GLY A 51 6.82 -25.87 12.35
C GLY A 51 6.27 -25.84 13.77
N GLY A 52 6.39 -24.72 14.49
CA GLY A 52 5.80 -24.52 15.83
C GLY A 52 6.27 -25.58 16.83
N ILE A 53 5.32 -26.16 17.57
CA ILE A 53 5.63 -27.27 18.50
C ILE A 53 6.16 -28.52 17.77
N PHE A 54 5.94 -28.64 16.46
CA PHE A 54 6.35 -29.78 15.65
C PHE A 54 7.64 -29.56 14.86
N HIS A 55 8.37 -28.47 15.09
CA HIS A 55 9.51 -28.05 14.25
C HIS A 55 10.62 -29.10 14.13
N ASP A 56 10.82 -29.95 15.15
CA ASP A 56 11.87 -30.98 15.19
C ASP A 56 11.33 -32.41 14.91
N LEU A 57 10.07 -32.53 14.50
CA LEU A 57 9.53 -33.84 14.13
C LEU A 57 10.02 -34.26 12.75
N TYR A 58 10.45 -35.53 12.64
CA TYR A 58 10.93 -36.12 11.39
C TYR A 58 9.94 -35.99 10.23
N CYS A 59 8.64 -35.91 10.50
CA CYS A 59 7.57 -35.91 9.51
C CYS A 59 7.11 -34.52 9.07
N VAL A 60 7.67 -33.44 9.63
CA VAL A 60 7.25 -32.05 9.40
C VAL A 60 8.35 -31.25 8.72
N TRP A 61 7.95 -30.34 7.84
CA TRP A 61 8.79 -29.26 7.36
C TRP A 61 8.70 -28.11 8.37
N GLY A 62 9.86 -27.59 8.80
CA GLY A 62 9.95 -26.46 9.75
C GLY A 62 9.51 -25.11 9.17
N GLY A 63 8.48 -25.09 8.30
CA GLY A 63 7.92 -23.90 7.67
C GLY A 63 7.41 -24.14 6.25
N THR A 64 6.36 -23.40 5.88
CA THR A 64 5.80 -23.36 4.52
C THR A 64 6.80 -22.81 3.50
N ASP A 65 7.67 -21.90 3.96
CA ASP A 65 8.75 -21.25 3.19
C ASP A 65 9.74 -22.24 2.57
N LYS A 66 9.84 -23.45 3.14
CA LYS A 66 10.68 -24.53 2.60
C LYS A 66 10.14 -25.15 1.32
N ILE A 67 8.86 -24.94 1.00
CA ILE A 67 8.18 -25.57 -0.14
C ILE A 67 7.72 -24.54 -1.17
N VAL A 68 7.16 -23.42 -0.71
CA VAL A 68 6.62 -22.35 -1.58
C VAL A 68 7.08 -20.99 -1.07
N PRO A 69 7.25 -19.98 -1.95
CA PRO A 69 7.64 -18.64 -1.52
C PRO A 69 6.49 -18.00 -0.73
N VAL A 70 6.73 -17.65 0.53
CA VAL A 70 5.73 -17.01 1.41
C VAL A 70 5.88 -15.50 1.33
N ASP A 71 4.77 -14.80 1.05
CA ASP A 71 4.73 -13.34 1.02
C ASP A 71 4.37 -12.75 2.39
N VAL A 72 3.43 -13.38 3.11
CA VAL A 72 2.92 -12.90 4.40
C VAL A 72 2.93 -14.02 5.43
N TYR A 73 3.46 -13.73 6.61
CA TYR A 73 3.39 -14.60 7.78
C TYR A 73 2.40 -14.03 8.79
N ILE A 74 1.42 -14.84 9.18
CA ILE A 74 0.45 -14.49 10.23
C ILE A 74 0.81 -15.30 11.48
N PRO A 75 1.45 -14.71 12.50
CA PRO A 75 1.86 -15.43 13.70
C PRO A 75 0.67 -15.73 14.64
N GLY A 76 0.81 -16.78 15.44
CA GLY A 76 -0.14 -17.16 16.51
C GLY A 76 -0.39 -18.67 16.61
N CYS A 77 -0.97 -19.14 17.72
CA CYS A 77 -1.24 -20.56 17.96
C CYS A 77 -2.58 -20.81 18.70
N PRO A 78 -3.74 -20.65 18.04
CA PRO A 78 -3.92 -20.09 16.69
C PRO A 78 -3.85 -18.55 16.68
N PRO A 79 -3.63 -17.91 15.51
CA PRO A 79 -3.72 -16.46 15.38
C PRO A 79 -5.07 -15.91 15.84
N THR A 80 -5.06 -14.73 16.46
CA THR A 80 -6.31 -14.08 16.89
C THR A 80 -7.12 -13.60 15.68
N PRO A 81 -8.43 -13.42 15.80
CA PRO A 81 -9.25 -12.89 14.70
C PRO A 81 -8.75 -11.53 14.19
N ALA A 82 -8.33 -10.65 15.10
CA ALA A 82 -7.77 -9.35 14.74
C ALA A 82 -6.45 -9.48 13.96
N ALA A 83 -5.54 -10.34 14.41
CA ALA A 83 -4.28 -10.61 13.68
C ALA A 83 -4.54 -11.24 12.31
N THR A 84 -5.56 -12.08 12.20
CA THR A 84 -5.99 -12.70 10.95
C THR A 84 -6.51 -11.64 9.97
N LEU A 85 -7.42 -10.76 10.40
CA LEU A 85 -7.91 -9.65 9.57
C LEU A 85 -6.77 -8.75 9.12
N TYR A 86 -5.86 -8.40 10.03
CA TYR A 86 -4.70 -7.57 9.71
C TYR A 86 -3.79 -8.23 8.67
N GLY A 87 -3.50 -9.53 8.83
CA GLY A 87 -2.68 -10.28 7.88
C GLY A 87 -3.31 -10.36 6.48
N PHE A 88 -4.63 -10.55 6.39
CA PHE A 88 -5.33 -10.49 5.10
C PHE A 88 -5.35 -9.09 4.50
N ALA A 89 -5.52 -8.03 5.31
CA ALA A 89 -5.45 -6.66 4.83
C ALA A 89 -4.06 -6.32 4.26
N MET A 90 -2.99 -6.77 4.92
CA MET A 90 -1.62 -6.64 4.40
C MET A 90 -1.43 -7.41 3.09
N ALA A 91 -1.94 -8.65 3.01
CA ALA A 91 -1.87 -9.45 1.80
C ALA A 91 -2.57 -8.76 0.62
N LEU A 92 -3.76 -8.18 0.83
CA LEU A 92 -4.46 -7.44 -0.21
C LEU A 92 -3.66 -6.23 -0.72
N GLY A 93 -3.01 -5.48 0.18
CA GLY A 93 -2.14 -4.36 -0.21
C GLY A 93 -0.93 -4.82 -1.04
N LEU A 94 -0.33 -5.96 -0.70
CA LEU A 94 0.75 -6.56 -1.50
C LEU A 94 0.25 -7.07 -2.86
N LEU A 95 -1.00 -7.53 -2.95
CA LEU A 95 -1.57 -8.03 -4.20
C LEU A 95 -1.74 -6.89 -5.19
N GLU A 96 -2.26 -5.76 -4.72
CA GLU A 96 -2.36 -4.55 -5.53
C GLU A 96 -0.98 -4.12 -6.03
N GLN A 97 0.05 -4.17 -5.18
CA GLN A 97 1.42 -3.86 -5.61
C GLN A 97 1.92 -4.85 -6.67
N LYS A 98 1.67 -6.15 -6.53
CA LYS A 98 2.05 -7.16 -7.54
C LYS A 98 1.31 -6.99 -8.86
N ILE A 99 0.04 -6.59 -8.82
CA ILE A 99 -0.77 -6.32 -10.03
C ILE A 99 -0.22 -5.11 -10.79
N HIS A 100 0.17 -4.05 -10.08
CA HIS A 100 0.73 -2.84 -10.68
C HIS A 100 2.25 -2.90 -10.86
N ALA A 101 2.89 -4.00 -10.44
CA ALA A 101 4.32 -4.17 -10.58
C ALA A 101 4.67 -4.23 -12.07
N ARG A 102 5.47 -3.27 -12.52
CA ARG A 102 6.13 -3.30 -13.82
C ARG A 102 7.55 -3.79 -13.66
N ALA A 103 8.06 -4.52 -14.65
CA ALA A 103 9.48 -4.79 -14.73
C ALA A 103 10.23 -3.45 -14.89
N PRO A 104 11.43 -3.32 -14.32
CA PRO A 104 12.28 -2.16 -14.58
C PRO A 104 12.44 -1.98 -16.09
N GLY A 105 12.13 -0.80 -16.60
CA GLY A 105 12.11 -0.52 -18.03
C GLY A 105 12.75 0.83 -18.36
N GLU A 106 12.84 1.16 -19.65
CA GLU A 106 13.45 2.40 -20.15
C GLU A 106 12.82 3.68 -19.56
N LEU A 107 11.59 3.59 -19.04
CA LEU A 107 10.90 4.70 -18.36
C LEU A 107 11.44 5.00 -16.95
N ASP A 108 12.15 4.07 -16.31
CA ASP A 108 12.73 4.27 -14.97
C ASP A 108 14.04 5.06 -15.01
N ASP A 109 14.71 5.09 -16.16
CA ASP A 109 15.92 5.91 -16.39
C ASP A 109 15.59 7.37 -16.75
N GLN A 110 14.30 7.69 -16.89
CA GLN A 110 13.87 9.06 -17.12
C GLN A 110 13.99 9.88 -15.83
N PRO A 111 14.57 11.10 -15.89
CA PRO A 111 14.60 11.97 -14.73
C PRO A 111 13.18 12.23 -14.24
N ALA A 112 12.96 12.09 -12.93
CA ALA A 112 11.65 12.33 -12.33
C ALA A 112 11.18 13.75 -12.65
N GLU A 113 9.96 13.87 -13.16
CA GLU A 113 9.35 15.16 -13.45
C GLU A 113 9.17 15.94 -12.14
N ILE A 114 9.72 17.15 -12.10
CA ILE A 114 9.64 17.99 -10.91
C ILE A 114 8.22 18.54 -10.82
N LEU A 115 7.50 18.16 -9.76
CA LEU A 115 6.19 18.75 -9.47
C LEU A 115 6.30 20.27 -9.28
N HIS A 116 5.47 21.00 -10.02
CA HIS A 116 5.43 22.47 -10.09
C HIS A 116 6.82 23.07 -10.41
N PRO A 117 7.37 22.82 -11.62
CA PRO A 117 8.71 23.30 -11.98
C PRO A 117 8.79 24.83 -12.03
N ASP A 118 7.67 25.48 -12.32
CA ASP A 118 7.56 26.95 -12.41
C ASP A 118 7.53 27.65 -11.04
N MET A 119 7.36 26.89 -9.95
CA MET A 119 7.27 27.43 -8.60
C MET A 119 8.63 27.48 -7.91
N VAL A 120 8.91 28.60 -7.25
CA VAL A 120 10.11 28.77 -6.43
C VAL A 120 10.10 27.73 -5.29
N GLN A 121 11.10 26.85 -5.25
CA GLN A 121 11.12 25.70 -4.34
C GLN A 121 10.91 26.06 -2.84
N PRO A 122 11.52 27.13 -2.29
CA PRO A 122 11.20 27.61 -0.94
C PRO A 122 9.72 27.89 -0.68
N LEU A 123 8.99 28.47 -1.64
CA LEU A 123 7.57 28.77 -1.51
C LEU A 123 6.76 27.48 -1.44
N ARG A 124 7.03 26.54 -2.37
CA ARG A 124 6.39 25.22 -2.40
C ARG A 124 6.54 24.49 -1.07
N VAL A 125 7.75 24.50 -0.49
CA VAL A 125 8.01 23.84 0.81
C VAL A 125 7.22 24.49 1.94
N LYS A 126 7.05 25.82 1.94
CA LYS A 126 6.24 26.51 2.94
C LYS A 126 4.77 26.13 2.82
N VAL A 127 4.23 26.11 1.60
CA VAL A 127 2.84 25.74 1.31
C VAL A 127 2.56 24.29 1.72
N ASP A 128 3.38 23.33 1.31
CA ASP A 128 3.22 21.91 1.67
C ASP A 128 3.26 21.69 3.19
N ARG A 129 4.20 22.35 3.88
CA ARG A 129 4.28 22.27 5.36
C ARG A 129 3.07 22.88 6.05
N ALA A 130 2.57 24.01 5.55
CA ALA A 130 1.38 24.67 6.10
C ALA A 130 0.13 23.80 5.90
N ALA A 131 -0.08 23.26 4.69
CA ALA A 131 -1.21 22.40 4.39
C ALA A 131 -1.20 21.11 5.22
N ARG A 132 -0.04 20.46 5.37
CA ARG A 132 0.10 19.27 6.24
C ARG A 132 -0.14 19.56 7.70
N ARG A 133 0.21 20.75 8.19
CA ARG A 133 -0.09 21.18 9.55
C ARG A 133 -1.59 21.32 9.78
N LEU A 134 -2.34 21.77 8.78
CA LEU A 134 -3.78 22.01 8.87
C LEU A 134 -4.64 20.76 8.61
N ALA A 135 -4.25 19.92 7.65
CA ALA A 135 -5.08 18.79 7.17
C ALA A 135 -4.39 17.41 7.29
N GLY A 136 -3.24 17.33 7.95
CA GLY A 136 -2.47 16.10 8.10
C GLY A 136 -1.72 15.69 6.83
N TYR A 137 -1.00 14.57 6.89
CA TYR A 137 -0.07 14.16 5.84
C TYR A 137 -0.72 13.82 4.50
N ARG A 138 -1.87 13.12 4.53
CA ARG A 138 -2.54 12.67 3.30
C ARG A 138 -3.26 13.84 2.63
N TYR A 139 -4.27 14.39 3.30
CA TYR A 139 -5.10 15.44 2.74
C TYR A 139 -4.34 16.75 2.57
N GLY A 140 -3.43 17.10 3.49
CA GLY A 140 -2.60 18.30 3.34
C GLY A 140 -1.68 18.26 2.13
N ARG A 141 -1.13 17.09 1.77
CA ARG A 141 -0.34 16.97 0.53
C ARG A 141 -1.20 17.19 -0.70
N GLN A 142 -2.37 16.55 -0.76
CA GLN A 142 -3.30 16.70 -1.88
C GLN A 142 -3.73 18.17 -2.04
N ILE A 143 -4.16 18.82 -0.95
CA ILE A 143 -4.58 20.22 -0.95
C ILE A 143 -3.44 21.14 -1.40
N ALA A 144 -2.20 20.89 -0.97
CA ALA A 144 -1.05 21.69 -1.38
C ALA A 144 -0.75 21.56 -2.88
N ASP A 145 -0.77 20.34 -3.41
CA ASP A 145 -0.51 20.08 -4.84
C ASP A 145 -1.64 20.69 -5.71
N ASP A 146 -2.90 20.52 -5.30
CA ASP A 146 -4.05 21.13 -5.99
C ASP A 146 -3.97 22.66 -5.97
N TYR A 147 -3.74 23.24 -4.78
CA TYR A 147 -3.59 24.68 -4.62
C TYR A 147 -2.47 25.26 -5.49
N LEU A 148 -1.28 24.65 -5.50
CA LEU A 148 -0.15 25.11 -6.32
C LEU A 148 -0.44 24.97 -7.82
N THR A 149 -1.17 23.92 -8.22
CA THR A 149 -1.63 23.76 -9.62
C THR A 149 -2.53 24.91 -10.03
N GLN A 150 -3.55 25.22 -9.23
CA GLN A 150 -4.49 26.31 -9.52
C GLN A 150 -3.79 27.67 -9.46
N LEU A 151 -2.90 27.89 -8.48
CA LEU A 151 -2.14 29.13 -8.34
C LEU A 151 -1.23 29.38 -9.54
N GLY A 152 -0.63 28.33 -10.13
CA GLY A 152 0.16 28.44 -11.36
C GLY A 152 -0.66 28.89 -12.57
N GLN A 153 -1.97 28.67 -12.58
CA GLN A 153 -2.90 29.12 -13.63
C GLN A 153 -3.50 30.51 -13.36
N GLY A 154 -3.30 31.05 -12.15
CA GLY A 154 -3.72 32.39 -11.72
C GLY A 154 -4.65 32.40 -10.51
N GLU A 155 -4.68 33.51 -9.77
CA GLU A 155 -5.45 33.63 -8.51
C GLU A 155 -6.96 33.46 -8.69
N GLN A 156 -7.50 33.90 -9.84
CA GLN A 156 -8.91 33.71 -10.18
C GLN A 156 -9.29 32.23 -10.27
N GLN A 157 -8.34 31.38 -10.65
CA GLN A 157 -8.58 29.96 -10.80
C GLN A 157 -8.67 29.25 -9.43
N VAL A 158 -7.93 29.73 -8.42
CA VAL A 158 -8.06 29.26 -7.04
C VAL A 158 -9.47 29.56 -6.50
N ALA A 159 -10.00 30.76 -6.75
CA ALA A 159 -11.36 31.12 -6.35
C ALA A 159 -12.42 30.22 -7.02
N ARG A 160 -12.29 29.98 -8.33
CA ARG A 160 -13.18 29.07 -9.07
C ARG A 160 -13.14 27.63 -8.54
N TRP A 161 -11.95 27.15 -8.18
CA TRP A 161 -11.80 25.82 -7.58
C TRP A 161 -12.51 25.72 -6.23
N LEU A 162 -12.35 26.72 -5.36
CA LEU A 162 -13.04 26.76 -4.07
C LEU A 162 -14.57 26.81 -4.22
N GLU A 163 -15.07 27.61 -5.17
CA GLU A 163 -16.51 27.68 -5.48
C GLU A 163 -17.06 26.33 -6.00
N ALA A 164 -16.28 25.62 -6.81
CA ALA A 164 -16.68 24.32 -7.37
C ALA A 164 -16.73 23.22 -6.30
N GLU A 165 -15.75 23.17 -5.39
CA GLU A 165 -15.70 22.15 -4.33
C GLU A 165 -16.74 22.42 -3.22
N ASN A 166 -17.03 23.69 -2.95
CA ASN A 166 -18.03 24.13 -1.96
C ASN A 166 -17.81 23.53 -0.56
N ASP A 167 -16.55 23.40 -0.13
CA ASP A 167 -16.16 22.93 1.19
C ASP A 167 -15.66 24.11 2.08
N PRO A 168 -16.37 24.43 3.18
CA PRO A 168 -15.94 25.46 4.12
C PRO A 168 -14.56 25.20 4.74
N ARG A 169 -14.22 23.92 5.00
CA ARG A 169 -12.94 23.55 5.60
C ARG A 169 -11.80 23.77 4.63
N LEU A 170 -11.97 23.37 3.37
CA LEU A 170 -11.00 23.64 2.31
C LEU A 170 -10.78 25.14 2.12
N THR A 171 -11.86 25.92 2.12
CA THR A 171 -11.81 27.38 2.00
C THR A 171 -10.97 28.02 3.10
N GLU A 172 -11.15 27.58 4.36
CA GLU A 172 -10.34 28.03 5.50
C GLU A 172 -8.85 27.70 5.30
N ILE A 173 -8.53 26.47 4.90
CA ILE A 173 -7.14 26.03 4.68
C ILE A 173 -6.49 26.87 3.58
N VAL A 174 -7.16 27.03 2.45
CA VAL A 174 -6.63 27.77 1.30
C VAL A 174 -6.48 29.26 1.62
N THR A 175 -7.35 29.82 2.46
CA THR A 175 -7.19 31.19 2.96
C THR A 175 -5.88 31.33 3.77
N HIS A 176 -5.56 30.36 4.62
CA HIS A 176 -4.26 30.32 5.30
C HIS A 176 -3.08 30.16 4.34
N LEU A 177 -3.22 29.34 3.29
CA LEU A 177 -2.16 29.17 2.28
C LEU A 177 -1.92 30.46 1.49
N ASN A 178 -2.97 31.19 1.11
CA ASN A 178 -2.86 32.50 0.47
C ASN A 178 -2.03 33.47 1.32
N HIS A 179 -2.26 33.49 2.63
CA HIS A 179 -1.46 34.32 3.52
C HIS A 179 0.04 33.94 3.51
N VAL A 180 0.35 32.64 3.53
CA VAL A 180 1.73 32.15 3.43
C VAL A 180 2.39 32.54 2.11
N VAL A 181 1.64 32.54 1.01
CA VAL A 181 2.12 32.98 -0.30
C VAL A 181 2.37 34.49 -0.31
N GLU A 182 1.45 35.29 0.20
CA GLU A 182 1.60 36.75 0.28
C GLU A 182 2.81 37.16 1.15
N GLU A 183 2.99 36.54 2.32
CA GLU A 183 4.17 36.76 3.16
C GLU A 183 5.48 36.44 2.44
N ALA A 184 5.46 35.45 1.55
CA ALA A 184 6.62 35.03 0.78
C ALA A 184 6.87 35.89 -0.46
N ARG A 185 5.86 36.59 -0.98
CA ARG A 185 6.01 37.56 -2.09
C ARG A 185 6.64 38.88 -1.65
N ILE A 186 6.47 39.26 -0.38
CA ILE A 186 6.94 40.54 0.18
C ILE A 186 8.44 40.53 0.55
N ARG A 187 9.12 39.37 0.46
CA ARG A 187 10.55 39.21 0.73
C ARG A 187 11.32 38.78 -0.51
#